data_AF-A0A5B0R7V6-F1
#
_entry.id   AF-A0A5B0R7V6-F1
#
_cell.length_a   1.000
_cell.length_b   1.000
_cell.length_c   1.000
_cell.angle_alpha   90.00
_cell.angle_beta   90.00
_cell.angle_gamma   90.00
#
_symmetry.space_group_name_H-M   'P 1'
#
loop_
_entity.id
_entity.type
_entity.pdbx_description
1 polymer ?
#
loop_
_entity_poly.entity_id
_entity_poly.type
_entity_poly.pdbx_seq_one_letter_code
_entity_poly.pdbx_strand_id
1 'polypeptide(L)'
;MIVSLVASNDLIAIMNRTRKLILRVWSSSAIVLCQSSDRQSDVVPDHEEARAFEFISTEEDGDELEDDADRNLGNRHKTILSACWRSMKETSALLMQTVKLSLIAEEQSAGDNRNTFLSYQDLTEIGELFEQWLLEIRHRGAFGAIHASYSALCDALCALPKESTSSQLPAHISAITSRKISTTRRSAGMPYCILSACQALSRSSPNQLRESLSTILSVAESQEISSEVQVHILNTLKILLTDGKVSAQFTSVLIERSYNLAIKTFISPDWRVRNGALILFSGLTNRVFGTRSLTLDRSYSNLCKRESLSDFSRRLPTMPSILLQELRRSMEAGIHLVSTSHSHGPMFAVLTLLALLQNPDDAPTANEFIPLVRACLLSKVSKVRSVGADAMTGLIPCSQVPGLICDLLDQAVKSHCHNEVCAIDVMMTRAAMSS
;
A
#
# COMPACT_ATOMS: atom_id res chain seq x y z
N MET A 1 42.99 -8.02 -9.67
CA MET A 1 42.16 -9.16 -10.12
C MET A 1 41.22 -8.75 -11.27
N ILE A 2 40.31 -7.79 -11.09
CA ILE A 2 39.37 -7.34 -12.14
C ILE A 2 40.10 -6.86 -13.41
N VAL A 3 41.12 -6.02 -13.27
CA VAL A 3 42.01 -5.61 -14.37
C VAL A 3 42.61 -6.81 -15.15
N SER A 4 42.96 -7.88 -14.45
CA SER A 4 43.50 -9.11 -15.07
C SER A 4 42.43 -9.89 -15.83
N LEU A 5 41.21 -9.98 -15.29
CA LEU A 5 40.06 -10.65 -15.92
C LEU A 5 39.57 -9.89 -17.17
N VAL A 6 39.67 -8.56 -17.13
CA VAL A 6 39.38 -7.68 -18.26
C VAL A 6 40.44 -7.86 -19.35
N ALA A 7 41.72 -7.87 -19.00
CA ALA A 7 42.81 -8.04 -19.96
C ALA A 7 42.80 -9.42 -20.66
N SER A 8 42.29 -10.47 -20.02
CA SER A 8 42.28 -11.84 -20.54
C SER A 8 41.01 -12.24 -21.30
N ASN A 9 40.02 -11.34 -21.47
CA ASN A 9 38.66 -11.65 -21.96
C ASN A 9 37.89 -12.70 -21.13
N ASP A 10 38.42 -13.14 -19.98
CA ASP A 10 37.77 -14.13 -19.11
C ASP A 10 36.46 -13.60 -18.53
N LEU A 11 36.35 -12.28 -18.32
CA LEU A 11 35.13 -11.66 -17.80
C LEU A 11 33.91 -11.94 -18.71
N ILE A 12 34.06 -11.77 -20.02
CA ILE A 12 32.98 -12.03 -21.00
C ILE A 12 32.61 -13.51 -21.00
N ALA A 13 33.61 -14.40 -20.91
CA ALA A 13 33.38 -15.84 -20.84
C ALA A 13 32.64 -16.23 -19.55
N ILE A 14 33.01 -15.64 -18.41
CA ILE A 14 32.33 -15.82 -17.12
C ILE A 14 30.88 -15.34 -17.22
N MET A 15 30.63 -14.13 -17.71
CA MET A 15 29.27 -13.57 -17.87
C MET A 15 28.38 -14.49 -18.71
N ASN A 16 28.87 -14.94 -19.87
CA ASN A 16 28.13 -15.83 -20.76
C ASN A 16 27.82 -17.19 -20.12
N ARG A 17 28.78 -17.77 -19.39
CA ARG A 17 28.59 -19.05 -18.67
C ARG A 17 27.61 -18.88 -17.51
N THR A 18 27.71 -17.79 -16.77
CA THR A 18 26.80 -17.44 -15.68
C THR A 18 25.37 -17.27 -16.20
N ARG A 19 25.17 -16.56 -17.31
CA ARG A 19 23.87 -16.39 -17.95
C ARG A 19 23.24 -17.75 -18.32
N LYS A 20 24.02 -18.66 -18.93
CA LYS A 20 23.54 -20.01 -19.27
C LYS A 20 23.14 -20.82 -18.03
N LEU A 21 23.92 -20.72 -16.94
CA LEU A 21 23.60 -21.39 -15.68
C LEU A 21 22.30 -20.83 -15.09
N ILE A 22 22.16 -19.50 -15.03
CA ILE A 22 20.98 -18.81 -14.50
C ILE A 22 19.70 -19.26 -15.22
N LEU A 23 19.71 -19.27 -16.56
CA LEU A 23 18.57 -19.69 -17.36
C LEU A 23 18.21 -21.17 -17.13
N ARG A 24 19.22 -22.03 -16.92
CA ARG A 24 19.00 -23.45 -16.61
C ARG A 24 18.42 -23.67 -15.20
N VAL A 25 18.87 -22.91 -14.21
CA VAL A 25 18.31 -22.96 -12.85
C VAL A 25 16.88 -22.45 -12.85
N TRP A 26 16.61 -21.35 -13.57
CA TRP A 26 15.27 -20.82 -13.75
C TRP A 26 14.33 -21.83 -14.39
N SER A 27 14.71 -22.44 -15.53
CA SER A 27 13.84 -23.40 -16.23
C SER A 27 13.46 -24.60 -15.37
N SER A 28 14.35 -25.02 -14.48
CA SER A 28 14.09 -26.13 -13.55
C SER A 28 13.24 -25.69 -12.34
N SER A 29 13.52 -24.50 -11.80
CA SER A 29 12.87 -23.98 -10.58
C SER A 29 11.48 -23.41 -10.85
N ALA A 30 11.25 -22.82 -12.03
CA ALA A 30 9.96 -22.27 -12.44
C ALA A 30 8.85 -23.32 -12.41
N ILE A 31 9.17 -24.57 -12.77
CA ILE A 31 8.22 -25.70 -12.73
C ILE A 31 7.63 -25.86 -11.33
N VAL A 32 8.40 -25.60 -10.27
CA VAL A 32 7.99 -25.80 -8.89
C VAL A 32 7.49 -24.50 -8.25
N LEU A 33 8.19 -23.38 -8.48
CA LEU A 33 7.93 -22.11 -7.80
C LEU A 33 6.78 -21.29 -8.39
N CYS A 34 6.38 -21.58 -9.63
CA CYS A 34 5.29 -20.87 -10.32
C CYS A 34 3.95 -21.62 -10.25
N GLN A 35 3.92 -22.88 -9.78
CA GLN A 35 2.69 -23.67 -9.63
C GLN A 35 1.74 -23.05 -8.59
N SER A 36 0.44 -23.08 -8.90
CA SER A 36 -0.60 -22.77 -7.92
C SER A 36 -0.86 -23.99 -7.03
N SER A 37 -0.86 -23.78 -5.71
CA SER A 37 -1.57 -24.69 -4.81
C SER A 37 -3.07 -24.46 -5.01
N ASP A 38 -3.70 -25.16 -5.95
CA ASP A 38 -5.15 -25.12 -6.21
C ASP A 38 -5.99 -25.76 -5.06
N ARG A 39 -5.52 -25.67 -3.81
CA ARG A 39 -6.15 -26.29 -2.63
C ARG A 39 -6.31 -25.34 -1.44
N GLN A 40 -6.65 -24.07 -1.68
CA GLN A 40 -7.32 -23.28 -0.66
C GLN A 40 -8.69 -22.86 -1.21
N SER A 41 -9.71 -23.46 -0.62
CA SER A 41 -11.13 -23.35 -0.91
C SER A 41 -11.60 -21.90 -1.11
N ASP A 42 -12.31 -21.67 -2.21
CA ASP A 42 -13.18 -20.52 -2.49
C ASP A 42 -14.41 -20.44 -1.56
N VAL A 43 -14.19 -20.59 -0.25
CA VAL A 43 -15.21 -20.29 0.76
C VAL A 43 -14.61 -19.26 1.70
N VAL A 44 -14.91 -17.99 1.42
CA VAL A 44 -14.59 -16.86 2.28
C VAL A 44 -15.85 -16.48 3.06
N PRO A 45 -15.92 -16.72 4.37
CA PRO A 45 -16.98 -16.17 5.21
C PRO A 45 -16.76 -14.67 5.45
N ASP A 46 -17.87 -13.93 5.46
CA ASP A 46 -18.00 -12.48 5.71
C ASP A 46 -17.48 -12.06 7.10
N HIS A 47 -16.16 -11.91 7.28
CA HIS A 47 -15.62 -11.09 8.38
C HIS A 47 -14.39 -10.30 7.92
N GLU A 48 -14.68 -9.20 7.23
CA GLU A 48 -13.74 -8.23 6.61
C GLU A 48 -12.76 -7.56 7.60
N GLU A 49 -13.03 -7.57 8.91
CA GLU A 49 -12.16 -6.96 9.94
C GLU A 49 -11.07 -7.92 10.47
N ALA A 50 -11.27 -9.24 10.39
CA ALA A 50 -10.31 -10.24 10.92
C ALA A 50 -9.07 -10.42 10.02
N ARG A 51 -9.25 -10.35 8.69
CA ARG A 51 -8.12 -10.47 7.73
C ARG A 51 -7.17 -9.28 7.74
N ALA A 52 -7.69 -8.09 8.05
CA ALA A 52 -6.85 -6.89 8.22
C ALA A 52 -5.96 -7.00 9.47
N PHE A 53 -6.44 -7.69 10.51
CA PHE A 53 -5.64 -8.00 11.70
C PHE A 53 -4.69 -9.18 11.47
N GLU A 54 -5.10 -10.26 10.79
CA GLU A 54 -4.21 -11.40 10.45
C GLU A 54 -3.01 -11.01 9.59
N PHE A 55 -3.17 -10.04 8.68
CA PHE A 55 -2.05 -9.51 7.88
C PHE A 55 -1.07 -8.67 8.72
N ILE A 56 -1.48 -8.22 9.92
CA ILE A 56 -0.66 -7.49 10.89
C ILE A 56 -0.11 -8.44 11.97
N SER A 57 -0.76 -9.57 12.26
CA SER A 57 -0.44 -10.47 13.37
C SER A 57 0.23 -11.79 12.97
N THR A 58 0.59 -12.00 11.70
CA THR A 58 1.34 -13.21 11.26
C THR A 58 2.78 -12.87 10.89
N GLU A 59 3.49 -12.29 11.86
CA GLU A 59 4.90 -12.64 12.08
C GLU A 59 4.89 -13.75 13.12
N GLU A 60 5.39 -14.93 12.73
CA GLU A 60 5.53 -16.17 13.52
C GLU A 60 4.36 -17.18 13.46
N ASP A 61 4.77 -18.45 13.42
CA ASP A 61 4.02 -19.71 13.33
C ASP A 61 3.28 -20.08 12.04
N GLY A 62 3.98 -20.87 11.23
CA GLY A 62 3.38 -21.75 10.25
C GLY A 62 3.74 -23.19 10.58
N ASP A 63 2.87 -23.88 11.32
CA ASP A 63 2.82 -25.34 11.38
C ASP A 63 1.34 -25.78 11.41
N GLU A 64 0.81 -26.18 10.25
CA GLU A 64 -0.43 -26.93 10.16
C GLU A 64 -0.15 -28.43 10.01
N LEU A 65 -0.89 -29.20 10.79
CA LEU A 65 -0.82 -30.65 10.99
C LEU A 65 -1.54 -31.40 9.84
N GLU A 66 -0.87 -32.36 9.19
CA GLU A 66 -1.53 -33.35 8.31
C GLU A 66 -0.97 -34.79 8.49
N ASP A 67 -1.87 -35.74 8.16
CA ASP A 67 -1.86 -37.19 8.45
C ASP A 67 -0.72 -38.02 7.83
N ASP A 68 -0.41 -39.15 8.49
CA ASP A 68 0.84 -39.92 8.39
C ASP A 68 1.16 -40.59 7.04
N ALA A 69 0.18 -40.77 6.14
CA ALA A 69 0.43 -41.36 4.81
C ALA A 69 0.84 -40.32 3.75
N ASP A 70 0.42 -39.05 3.91
CA ASP A 70 0.76 -37.94 3.01
C ASP A 70 2.10 -37.28 3.40
N ARG A 71 2.64 -37.60 4.58
CA ARG A 71 3.92 -37.07 5.08
C ARG A 71 5.11 -37.37 4.17
N ASN A 72 5.19 -38.54 3.54
CA ASN A 72 6.35 -38.89 2.70
C ASN A 72 6.34 -38.17 1.34
N LEU A 73 5.17 -37.98 0.73
CA LEU A 73 5.03 -37.24 -0.53
C LEU A 73 5.12 -35.73 -0.29
N GLY A 74 4.46 -35.26 0.78
CA GLY A 74 4.59 -33.90 1.30
C GLY A 74 6.03 -33.52 1.66
N ASN A 75 6.79 -34.42 2.29
CA ASN A 75 8.21 -34.17 2.62
C ASN A 75 9.10 -34.07 1.37
N ARG A 76 8.87 -34.90 0.34
CA ARG A 76 9.58 -34.78 -0.94
C ARG A 76 9.24 -33.48 -1.65
N HIS A 77 7.95 -33.13 -1.72
CA HIS A 77 7.51 -31.86 -2.30
C HIS A 77 8.10 -30.65 -1.57
N LYS A 78 8.04 -30.63 -0.23
CA LYS A 78 8.66 -29.59 0.61
C LYS A 78 10.17 -29.51 0.41
N THR A 79 10.86 -30.64 0.26
CA THR A 79 12.31 -30.68 -0.01
C THR A 79 12.66 -30.11 -1.39
N ILE A 80 11.89 -30.46 -2.42
CA ILE A 80 12.09 -29.95 -3.79
C ILE A 80 11.80 -28.44 -3.83
N LEU A 81 10.68 -28.01 -3.25
CA LEU A 81 10.32 -26.59 -3.12
C LEU A 81 11.43 -25.81 -2.40
N SER A 82 11.93 -26.38 -1.30
CA SER A 82 13.04 -25.84 -0.50
C SER A 82 14.33 -25.67 -1.31
N ALA A 83 14.67 -26.67 -2.12
CA ALA A 83 15.82 -26.60 -3.01
C ALA A 83 15.63 -25.54 -4.10
N CYS A 84 14.48 -25.51 -4.76
CA CYS A 84 14.18 -24.56 -5.84
C CYS A 84 14.25 -23.10 -5.37
N TRP A 85 13.63 -22.76 -4.22
CA TRP A 85 13.66 -21.36 -3.77
C TRP A 85 15.06 -20.93 -3.33
N ARG A 86 15.84 -21.82 -2.69
CA ARG A 86 17.25 -21.56 -2.35
C ARG A 86 18.11 -21.39 -3.61
N SER A 87 17.92 -22.25 -4.61
CA SER A 87 18.60 -22.12 -5.90
C SER A 87 18.28 -20.80 -6.58
N MET A 88 17.01 -20.36 -6.54
CA MET A 88 16.63 -19.06 -7.10
C MET A 88 17.22 -17.88 -6.34
N LYS A 89 17.31 -17.94 -5.00
CA LYS A 89 17.99 -16.93 -4.19
C LYS A 89 19.46 -16.76 -4.61
N GLU A 90 20.20 -17.85 -4.74
CA GLU A 90 21.61 -17.79 -5.15
C GLU A 90 21.74 -17.35 -6.62
N THR A 91 20.81 -17.76 -7.47
CA THR A 91 20.75 -17.38 -8.90
C THR A 91 20.52 -15.89 -9.08
N SER A 92 19.58 -15.29 -8.34
CA SER A 92 19.31 -13.86 -8.41
C SER A 92 20.48 -13.03 -7.87
N ALA A 93 21.13 -13.50 -6.79
CA ALA A 93 22.33 -12.88 -6.25
C ALA A 93 23.51 -12.96 -7.23
N LEU A 94 23.70 -14.12 -7.89
CA LEU A 94 24.76 -14.33 -8.89
C LEU A 94 24.57 -13.42 -10.11
N LEU A 95 23.34 -13.27 -10.59
CA LEU A 95 23.02 -12.33 -11.67
C LEU A 95 23.41 -10.90 -11.30
N MET A 96 23.01 -10.46 -10.10
CA MET A 96 23.36 -9.14 -9.61
C MET A 96 24.87 -8.95 -9.43
N GLN A 97 25.58 -9.96 -8.93
CA GLN A 97 27.03 -9.90 -8.77
C GLN A 97 27.75 -9.80 -10.12
N THR A 98 27.20 -10.44 -11.15
CA THR A 98 27.70 -10.34 -12.52
C THR A 98 27.59 -8.89 -13.02
N VAL A 99 26.43 -8.26 -12.83
CA VAL A 99 26.24 -6.84 -13.17
C VAL A 99 27.24 -5.95 -12.42
N LYS A 100 27.40 -6.13 -11.10
CA LYS A 100 28.38 -5.34 -10.31
C LYS A 100 29.80 -5.46 -10.83
N LEU A 101 30.24 -6.69 -11.15
CA LEU A 101 31.57 -6.93 -11.71
C LEU A 101 31.74 -6.22 -13.06
N SER A 102 30.73 -6.23 -13.93
CA SER A 102 30.76 -5.52 -15.20
C SER A 102 30.85 -4.01 -15.02
N LEU A 103 30.07 -3.43 -14.10
CA LEU A 103 30.12 -1.99 -13.84
C LEU A 103 31.49 -1.55 -13.30
N ILE A 104 32.08 -2.31 -12.37
CA ILE A 104 33.43 -2.03 -11.85
C ILE A 104 34.49 -2.17 -12.97
N ALA A 105 34.33 -3.15 -13.86
CA ALA A 105 35.23 -3.34 -14.98
C ALA A 105 35.20 -2.18 -15.98
N GLU A 106 34.02 -1.60 -16.23
CA GLU A 106 33.86 -0.42 -17.08
C GLU A 106 34.51 0.83 -16.48
N GLU A 107 34.30 1.10 -15.20
CA GLU A 107 34.96 2.22 -14.49
C GLU A 107 36.49 2.14 -14.57
N GLN A 108 37.06 0.93 -14.43
CA GLN A 108 38.50 0.71 -14.48
C GLN A 108 39.08 0.75 -15.91
N SER A 109 38.23 0.60 -16.93
CA SER A 109 38.64 0.55 -18.34
C SER A 109 38.41 1.86 -19.10
N ALA A 110 37.90 2.91 -18.44
CA ALA A 110 37.51 4.19 -19.05
C ALA A 110 38.61 4.96 -19.82
N GLY A 111 39.87 4.49 -19.79
CA GLY A 111 40.99 5.02 -20.58
C GLY A 111 41.37 4.20 -21.82
N ASP A 112 40.87 2.98 -21.97
CA ASP A 112 41.21 2.07 -23.07
C ASP A 112 39.97 1.92 -23.97
N ASN A 113 40.14 2.02 -25.28
CA ASN A 113 39.09 1.98 -26.32
C ASN A 113 38.46 0.56 -26.47
N ARG A 114 38.21 -0.12 -25.36
CA ARG A 114 37.70 -1.49 -25.26
C ARG A 114 36.16 -1.48 -25.22
N ASN A 115 35.56 -2.46 -25.87
CA ASN A 115 34.12 -2.67 -25.88
C ASN A 115 33.53 -2.69 -24.45
N THR A 116 32.35 -2.08 -24.29
CA THR A 116 31.54 -2.14 -23.06
C THR A 116 31.31 -3.59 -22.65
N PHE A 117 31.48 -3.89 -21.36
CA PHE A 117 31.24 -5.24 -20.83
C PHE A 117 29.76 -5.54 -20.68
N LEU A 118 28.94 -4.50 -20.57
CA LEU A 118 27.50 -4.61 -20.45
C LEU A 118 26.85 -3.63 -21.43
N SER A 119 26.18 -4.15 -22.46
CA SER A 119 25.41 -3.29 -23.36
C SER A 119 24.09 -2.85 -22.71
N TYR A 120 23.47 -1.80 -23.25
CA TYR A 120 22.11 -1.43 -22.86
C TYR A 120 21.11 -2.58 -23.09
N GLN A 121 21.32 -3.37 -24.14
CA GLN A 121 20.51 -4.55 -24.43
C GLN A 121 20.67 -5.61 -23.33
N ASP A 122 21.89 -5.88 -22.87
CA ASP A 122 22.13 -6.83 -21.76
C ASP A 122 21.41 -6.37 -20.49
N LEU A 123 21.49 -5.08 -20.16
CA LEU A 123 20.78 -4.49 -19.01
C LEU A 123 19.27 -4.62 -19.11
N THR A 124 18.73 -4.39 -20.32
CA THR A 124 17.30 -4.56 -20.61
C THR A 124 16.88 -6.01 -20.41
N GLU A 125 17.61 -6.97 -20.98
CA GLU A 125 17.34 -8.40 -20.87
C GLU A 125 17.45 -8.89 -19.41
N ILE A 126 18.41 -8.35 -18.64
CA ILE A 126 18.54 -8.64 -17.20
C ILE A 126 17.34 -8.09 -16.43
N GLY A 127 16.91 -6.87 -16.72
CA GLY A 127 15.73 -6.25 -16.12
C GLY A 127 14.47 -7.06 -16.40
N GLU A 128 14.23 -7.41 -17.66
CA GLU A 128 13.10 -8.24 -18.11
C GLU A 128 13.09 -9.62 -17.43
N LEU A 129 14.27 -10.22 -17.24
CA LEU A 129 14.39 -11.52 -16.55
C LEU A 129 14.01 -11.42 -15.07
N PHE A 130 14.46 -10.38 -14.36
CA PHE A 130 14.05 -10.15 -12.98
C PHE A 130 12.56 -9.88 -12.86
N GLU A 131 12.00 -9.09 -13.78
CA GLU A 131 10.57 -8.83 -13.83
C GLU A 131 9.80 -10.12 -14.10
N GLN A 132 10.23 -10.95 -15.04
CA GLN A 132 9.63 -12.25 -15.28
C GLN A 132 9.60 -13.08 -13.99
N TRP A 133 10.71 -13.18 -13.28
CA TRP A 133 10.78 -13.92 -12.03
C TRP A 133 9.84 -13.37 -10.95
N LEU A 134 9.81 -12.05 -10.76
CA LEU A 134 8.95 -11.41 -9.77
C LEU A 134 7.47 -11.54 -10.11
N LEU A 135 7.12 -11.60 -11.39
CA LEU A 135 5.74 -11.74 -11.86
C LEU A 135 5.25 -13.19 -11.84
N GLU A 136 6.12 -14.17 -12.05
CA GLU A 136 5.74 -15.60 -12.15
C GLU A 136 5.87 -16.39 -10.83
N ILE A 137 6.84 -16.05 -9.98
CA ILE A 137 7.11 -16.82 -8.74
C ILE A 137 6.06 -16.53 -7.68
N ARG A 138 5.53 -17.60 -7.07
CA ARG A 138 4.52 -17.53 -6.00
C ARG A 138 5.06 -17.83 -4.61
N HIS A 139 6.21 -18.49 -4.51
CA HIS A 139 6.82 -18.84 -3.24
C HIS A 139 7.38 -17.60 -2.53
N ARG A 140 6.81 -17.22 -1.37
CA ARG A 140 7.18 -16.02 -0.59
C ARG A 140 8.69 -15.89 -0.33
N GLY A 141 9.36 -16.99 0.00
CA GLY A 141 10.81 -16.99 0.25
C GLY A 141 11.66 -16.75 -1.00
N ALA A 142 11.25 -17.26 -2.16
CA ALA A 142 11.96 -17.01 -3.42
C ALA A 142 11.75 -15.57 -3.86
N PHE A 143 10.49 -15.12 -3.78
CA PHE A 143 10.08 -13.77 -4.09
C PHE A 143 10.90 -12.71 -3.32
N GLY A 144 11.03 -12.86 -2.00
CA GLY A 144 11.78 -11.91 -1.17
C GLY A 144 13.26 -11.79 -1.55
N ALA A 145 13.91 -12.92 -1.86
CA ALA A 145 15.32 -12.94 -2.27
C ALA A 145 15.55 -12.27 -3.64
N ILE A 146 14.64 -12.52 -4.58
CA ILE A 146 14.71 -11.96 -5.93
C ILE A 146 14.44 -10.46 -5.88
N HIS A 147 13.44 -10.02 -5.12
CA HIS A 147 13.16 -8.61 -4.91
C HIS A 147 14.38 -7.87 -4.33
N ALA A 148 15.06 -8.43 -3.33
CA ALA A 148 16.27 -7.83 -2.77
C ALA A 148 17.38 -7.65 -3.83
N SER A 149 17.55 -8.65 -4.70
CA SER A 149 18.53 -8.61 -5.80
C SER A 149 18.13 -7.59 -6.87
N TYR A 150 16.85 -7.50 -7.21
CA TYR A 150 16.30 -6.54 -8.16
C TYR A 150 16.39 -5.09 -7.64
N SER A 151 16.12 -4.84 -6.37
CA SER A 151 16.35 -3.52 -5.76
C SER A 151 17.82 -3.10 -5.84
N ALA A 152 18.75 -4.03 -5.60
CA ALA A 152 20.18 -3.76 -5.76
C ALA A 152 20.56 -3.47 -7.22
N LEU A 153 19.87 -4.08 -8.19
CA LEU A 153 20.01 -3.77 -9.60
C LEU A 153 19.56 -2.34 -9.87
N CYS A 154 18.30 -1.99 -9.54
CA CYS A 154 17.78 -0.63 -9.72
C CYS A 154 18.70 0.43 -9.11
N ASP A 155 19.24 0.16 -7.92
CA ASP A 155 20.18 1.05 -7.24
C ASP A 155 21.49 1.25 -8.01
N ALA A 156 22.10 0.17 -8.48
CA ALA A 156 23.32 0.22 -9.26
C ALA A 156 23.11 0.98 -10.58
N LEU A 157 21.98 0.72 -11.25
CA LEU A 157 21.61 1.38 -12.50
C LEU A 157 21.39 2.89 -12.32
N CYS A 158 20.77 3.31 -11.22
CA CYS A 158 20.58 4.73 -10.89
C CYS A 158 21.87 5.45 -10.47
N ALA A 159 22.91 4.73 -10.06
CA ALA A 159 24.19 5.31 -9.66
C ALA A 159 25.14 5.59 -10.84
N LEU A 160 24.84 5.08 -12.04
CA LEU A 160 25.68 5.27 -13.21
C LEU A 160 25.68 6.72 -13.71
N PRO A 161 26.83 7.25 -14.19
CA PRO A 161 26.89 8.60 -14.74
C PRO A 161 26.00 8.73 -15.99
N LYS A 162 25.24 9.84 -16.07
CA LYS A 162 24.27 10.10 -17.17
C LYS A 162 24.91 10.11 -18.56
N GLU A 163 26.20 10.41 -18.65
CA GLU A 163 26.99 10.51 -19.89
C GLU A 163 27.54 9.14 -20.36
N SER A 164 27.60 8.14 -19.48
CA SER A 164 28.10 6.79 -19.75
C SER A 164 26.94 5.90 -20.21
N THR A 165 26.59 5.92 -21.50
CA THR A 165 25.71 4.92 -22.16
C THR A 165 24.33 4.65 -21.51
N SER A 166 23.85 5.50 -20.59
CA SER A 166 22.79 5.15 -19.63
C SER A 166 21.75 6.26 -19.37
N SER A 167 21.74 7.36 -20.14
CA SER A 167 20.72 8.41 -19.99
C SER A 167 19.28 7.91 -20.18
N GLN A 168 19.10 6.71 -20.75
CA GLN A 168 17.82 6.04 -20.96
C GLN A 168 17.47 4.97 -19.90
N LEU A 169 18.38 4.68 -18.95
CA LEU A 169 18.20 3.61 -17.97
C LEU A 169 17.27 4.01 -16.80
N PRO A 170 17.36 5.24 -16.25
CA PRO A 170 16.27 5.80 -15.44
C PRO A 170 14.96 5.88 -16.21
N ALA A 171 15.00 6.10 -17.53
CA ALA A 171 13.81 6.06 -18.38
C ALA A 171 13.24 4.65 -18.54
N HIS A 172 14.07 3.60 -18.44
CA HIS A 172 13.62 2.21 -18.45
C HIS A 172 12.95 1.85 -17.11
N ILE A 173 13.58 2.22 -15.98
CA ILE A 173 13.00 2.11 -14.63
C ILE A 173 11.69 2.92 -14.49
N SER A 174 11.65 4.12 -15.08
CA SER A 174 10.45 4.96 -15.17
C SER A 174 9.41 4.38 -16.16
N ALA A 175 9.83 3.74 -17.24
CA ALA A 175 8.95 3.05 -18.18
C ALA A 175 8.32 1.80 -17.58
N ILE A 176 9.00 1.09 -16.67
CA ILE A 176 8.42 -0.01 -15.87
C ILE A 176 7.26 0.53 -15.03
N THR A 177 7.47 1.71 -14.44
CA THR A 177 6.42 2.42 -13.69
C THR A 177 5.28 2.89 -14.61
N SER A 178 5.57 3.28 -15.85
CA SER A 178 4.60 3.93 -16.74
C SER A 178 3.82 2.98 -17.68
N ARG A 179 4.46 1.94 -18.24
CA ARG A 179 3.89 1.09 -19.31
C ARG A 179 3.14 -0.14 -18.80
N LYS A 180 3.51 -0.68 -17.64
CA LYS A 180 3.02 -1.99 -17.16
C LYS A 180 1.84 -1.93 -16.20
N ILE A 181 1.53 -0.74 -15.70
CA ILE A 181 0.33 -0.53 -14.87
C ILE A 181 -0.94 -0.90 -15.67
N SER A 182 -0.96 -0.74 -17.00
CA SER A 182 -2.20 -0.86 -17.78
C SER A 182 -2.65 -2.28 -18.17
N THR A 183 -1.87 -3.34 -17.96
CA THR A 183 -2.16 -4.65 -18.61
C THR A 183 -1.88 -5.93 -17.82
N THR A 184 -1.38 -5.88 -16.57
CA THR A 184 -1.00 -7.12 -15.87
C THR A 184 -2.13 -7.70 -15.02
N ARG A 185 -2.55 -8.91 -15.37
CA ARG A 185 -3.81 -9.57 -14.98
C ARG A 185 -3.78 -10.32 -13.64
N ARG A 186 -2.63 -10.39 -12.94
CA ARG A 186 -2.39 -11.08 -11.64
C ARG A 186 -0.90 -11.02 -11.34
N SER A 187 -0.43 -10.03 -10.59
CA SER A 187 0.98 -9.98 -10.20
C SER A 187 1.17 -9.39 -8.81
N ALA A 188 1.21 -10.25 -7.81
CA ALA A 188 1.63 -9.87 -6.45
C ALA A 188 3.04 -9.24 -6.44
N GLY A 189 3.87 -9.51 -7.46
CA GLY A 189 5.20 -8.94 -7.61
C GLY A 189 5.31 -7.58 -8.27
N MET A 190 4.30 -7.14 -9.03
CA MET A 190 4.36 -5.85 -9.74
C MET A 190 4.50 -4.65 -8.78
N PRO A 191 3.76 -4.58 -7.65
CA PRO A 191 3.97 -3.53 -6.67
C PRO A 191 5.41 -3.43 -6.17
N TYR A 192 6.11 -4.57 -6.07
CA TYR A 192 7.49 -4.63 -5.60
C TYR A 192 8.50 -4.24 -6.68
N CYS A 193 8.25 -4.57 -7.96
CA CYS A 193 9.05 -4.02 -9.06
C CYS A 193 9.00 -2.48 -9.07
N ILE A 194 7.80 -1.92 -8.93
CA ILE A 194 7.59 -0.47 -8.86
C ILE A 194 8.24 0.10 -7.59
N LEU A 195 8.14 -0.61 -6.46
CA LEU A 195 8.81 -0.20 -5.23
C LEU A 195 10.33 -0.11 -5.39
N SER A 196 10.99 -1.15 -5.94
CA SER A 196 12.44 -1.15 -6.19
C SER A 196 12.86 0.02 -7.06
N ALA A 197 12.12 0.28 -8.14
CA ALA A 197 12.31 1.43 -9.02
C ALA A 197 12.21 2.76 -8.26
N CYS A 198 11.13 2.94 -7.48
CA CYS A 198 10.92 4.14 -6.68
C CYS A 198 11.99 4.32 -5.59
N GLN A 199 12.46 3.25 -4.94
CA GLN A 199 13.52 3.31 -3.94
C GLN A 199 14.84 3.79 -4.55
N ALA A 200 15.18 3.34 -5.75
CA ALA A 200 16.36 3.79 -6.47
C ALA A 200 16.24 5.26 -6.91
N LEU A 201 15.06 5.68 -7.40
CA LEU A 201 14.78 7.08 -7.74
C LEU A 201 14.78 8.00 -6.51
N SER A 202 14.35 7.54 -5.33
CA SER A 202 14.37 8.33 -4.10
C SER A 202 15.78 8.79 -3.71
N ARG A 203 16.80 7.98 -4.03
CA ARG A 203 18.22 8.32 -3.78
C ARG A 203 18.84 9.17 -4.90
N SER A 204 18.51 8.89 -6.15
CA SER A 204 19.19 9.47 -7.31
C SER A 204 18.49 10.71 -7.87
N SER A 205 17.16 10.75 -7.89
CA SER A 205 16.36 11.80 -8.52
C SER A 205 14.97 11.96 -7.86
N PRO A 206 14.90 12.61 -6.67
CA PRO A 206 13.64 12.79 -5.94
C PRO A 206 12.54 13.51 -6.72
N ASN A 207 12.88 14.45 -7.61
CA ASN A 207 11.90 15.15 -8.44
C ASN A 207 11.25 14.21 -9.46
N GLN A 208 12.04 13.36 -10.14
CA GLN A 208 11.53 12.35 -11.06
C GLN A 208 10.66 11.31 -10.35
N LEU A 209 11.00 10.97 -9.10
CA LEU A 209 10.15 10.13 -8.26
C LEU A 209 8.79 10.80 -8.01
N ARG A 210 8.75 12.09 -7.63
CA ARG A 210 7.48 12.80 -7.42
C ARG A 210 6.62 12.86 -8.67
N GLU A 211 7.22 13.08 -9.83
CA GLU A 211 6.53 13.03 -11.13
C GLU A 211 5.97 11.63 -11.41
N SER A 212 6.74 10.58 -11.12
CA SER A 212 6.32 9.19 -11.27
C SER A 212 5.16 8.86 -10.32
N LEU A 213 5.24 9.25 -9.04
CA LEU A 213 4.16 9.07 -8.06
C LEU A 213 2.88 9.81 -8.49
N SER A 214 3.02 11.04 -8.99
CA SER A 214 1.88 11.80 -9.53
C SER A 214 1.26 11.08 -10.74
N THR A 215 2.08 10.52 -11.62
CA THR A 215 1.63 9.77 -12.80
C THR A 215 0.87 8.50 -12.40
N ILE A 216 1.39 7.72 -11.44
CA ILE A 216 0.70 6.53 -10.91
C ILE A 216 -0.68 6.91 -10.36
N LEU A 217 -0.76 7.99 -9.58
CA LEU A 217 -2.04 8.48 -9.05
C LEU A 217 -2.99 8.93 -10.16
N SER A 218 -2.51 9.65 -11.16
CA SER A 218 -3.33 10.09 -12.30
C SER A 218 -3.89 8.90 -13.11
N VAL A 219 -3.12 7.82 -13.24
CA VAL A 219 -3.61 6.57 -13.86
C VAL A 219 -4.70 5.92 -12.99
N ALA A 220 -4.52 5.92 -11.66
CA ALA A 220 -5.51 5.38 -10.72
C ALA A 220 -6.84 6.15 -10.72
N GLU A 221 -6.77 7.46 -10.95
CA GLU A 221 -7.91 8.38 -11.01
C GLU A 221 -8.67 8.30 -12.35
N SER A 222 -8.09 7.65 -13.37
CA SER A 222 -8.74 7.46 -14.68
C SER A 222 -9.90 6.47 -14.61
N GLN A 223 -10.99 6.77 -15.31
CA GLN A 223 -12.16 5.89 -15.41
C GLN A 223 -12.03 4.78 -16.46
N GLU A 224 -10.97 4.81 -17.28
CA GLU A 224 -10.80 3.94 -18.45
C GLU A 224 -10.00 2.65 -18.17
N ILE A 225 -9.62 2.41 -16.92
CA ILE A 225 -8.83 1.23 -16.54
C ILE A 225 -9.72 0.06 -16.07
N SER A 226 -9.28 -1.17 -16.34
CA SER A 226 -9.98 -2.35 -15.84
C SER A 226 -9.93 -2.45 -14.30
N SER A 227 -10.92 -3.11 -13.69
CA SER A 227 -10.96 -3.32 -12.23
C SER A 227 -9.74 -4.07 -11.71
N GLU A 228 -9.18 -4.99 -12.49
CA GLU A 228 -7.95 -5.73 -12.12
C GLU A 228 -6.74 -4.78 -12.03
N VAL A 229 -6.58 -3.91 -13.03
CA VAL A 229 -5.55 -2.87 -13.04
C VAL A 229 -5.74 -1.91 -11.86
N GLN A 230 -6.97 -1.50 -11.58
CA GLN A 230 -7.27 -0.62 -10.47
C GLN A 230 -6.86 -1.22 -9.13
N VAL A 231 -7.17 -2.50 -8.87
CA VAL A 231 -6.71 -3.21 -7.65
C VAL A 231 -5.19 -3.19 -7.54
N HIS A 232 -4.47 -3.46 -8.63
CA HIS A 232 -3.02 -3.46 -8.65
C HIS A 232 -2.43 -2.08 -8.35
N ILE A 233 -3.01 -1.02 -8.89
CA ILE A 233 -2.56 0.36 -8.60
C ILE A 233 -2.81 0.72 -7.13
N LEU A 234 -3.98 0.41 -6.58
CA LEU A 234 -4.31 0.72 -5.18
C LEU A 234 -3.35 0.01 -4.22
N ASN A 235 -3.05 -1.27 -4.47
CA ASN A 235 -2.08 -2.03 -3.67
C ASN A 235 -0.65 -1.50 -3.84
N THR A 236 -0.28 -1.09 -5.05
CA THR A 236 1.01 -0.44 -5.32
C THR A 236 1.14 0.87 -4.55
N LEU A 237 0.14 1.75 -4.62
CA LEU A 237 0.11 3.01 -3.88
C LEU A 237 0.24 2.76 -2.38
N LYS A 238 -0.46 1.77 -1.82
CA LYS A 238 -0.34 1.40 -0.41
C LYS A 238 1.10 1.05 -0.04
N ILE A 239 1.78 0.23 -0.85
CA ILE A 239 3.16 -0.18 -0.59
C ILE A 239 4.10 1.04 -0.65
N LEU A 240 3.97 1.87 -1.69
CA LEU A 240 4.81 3.07 -1.85
C LEU A 240 4.60 4.09 -0.72
N LEU A 241 3.36 4.29 -0.28
CA LEU A 241 2.98 5.22 0.80
C LEU A 241 3.49 4.76 2.17
N THR A 242 3.68 3.47 2.37
CA THR A 242 4.10 2.89 3.66
C THR A 242 5.58 2.52 3.70
N ASP A 243 6.28 2.56 2.56
CA ASP A 243 7.71 2.23 2.49
C ASP A 243 8.60 3.32 3.13
N GLY A 244 9.59 2.89 3.93
CA GLY A 244 10.48 3.80 4.67
C GLY A 244 11.38 4.69 3.80
N LYS A 245 11.67 4.32 2.55
CA LYS A 245 12.57 5.06 1.64
C LYS A 245 11.81 5.92 0.63
N VAL A 246 10.64 5.48 0.20
CA VAL A 246 9.81 6.18 -0.80
C VAL A 246 8.86 7.17 -0.15
N SER A 247 8.31 6.81 1.01
CA SER A 247 7.14 7.51 1.53
C SER A 247 7.40 8.99 1.88
N ALA A 248 8.63 9.35 2.26
CA ALA A 248 9.04 10.74 2.50
C ALA A 248 8.87 11.66 1.27
N GLN A 249 8.75 11.09 0.07
CA GLN A 249 8.56 11.85 -1.17
C GLN A 249 7.08 12.12 -1.50
N PHE A 250 6.15 11.55 -0.75
CA PHE A 250 4.73 11.93 -0.83
C PHE A 250 4.51 13.27 -0.16
N THR A 251 4.28 14.30 -0.98
CA THR A 251 3.86 15.63 -0.51
C THR A 251 2.43 15.57 0.06
N SER A 252 2.03 16.60 0.80
CA SER A 252 0.65 16.76 1.28
C SER A 252 -0.34 16.55 0.13
N VAL A 253 -0.15 17.25 -1.00
CA VAL A 253 -1.01 17.12 -2.20
C VAL A 253 -1.19 15.68 -2.67
N LEU A 254 -0.12 14.87 -2.70
CA LEU A 254 -0.22 13.47 -3.12
C LEU A 254 -0.94 12.60 -2.07
N ILE A 255 -0.76 12.89 -0.78
CA ILE A 255 -1.49 12.22 0.31
C ILE A 255 -2.99 12.52 0.21
N GLU A 256 -3.36 13.78 -0.02
CA GLU A 256 -4.77 14.21 -0.14
C GLU A 256 -5.44 13.61 -1.37
N ARG A 257 -4.75 13.58 -2.52
CA ARG A 257 -5.20 12.87 -3.72
C ARG A 257 -5.41 11.38 -3.46
N SER A 258 -4.49 10.74 -2.74
CA SER A 258 -4.59 9.31 -2.40
C SER A 258 -5.81 9.02 -1.50
N TYR A 259 -6.11 9.88 -0.53
CA TYR A 259 -7.34 9.78 0.26
C TYR A 259 -8.59 9.95 -0.59
N ASN A 260 -8.63 11.00 -1.43
CA ASN A 260 -9.76 11.26 -2.32
C ASN A 260 -10.03 10.06 -3.25
N LEU A 261 -8.97 9.50 -3.84
CA LEU A 261 -9.03 8.29 -4.64
C LEU A 261 -9.63 7.13 -3.85
N ALA A 262 -9.10 6.81 -2.66
CA ALA A 262 -9.59 5.71 -1.85
C ALA A 262 -11.07 5.88 -1.48
N ILE A 263 -11.46 7.07 -1.01
CA ILE A 263 -12.82 7.41 -0.61
C ILE A 263 -13.80 7.25 -1.78
N LYS A 264 -13.48 7.82 -2.95
CA LYS A 264 -14.30 7.68 -4.17
C LYS A 264 -14.36 6.24 -4.69
N THR A 265 -13.33 5.45 -4.44
CA THR A 265 -13.26 4.07 -4.93
C THR A 265 -14.15 3.11 -4.13
N PHE A 266 -14.56 3.48 -2.90
CA PHE A 266 -15.45 2.63 -2.09
C PHE A 266 -16.83 2.40 -2.71
N ILE A 267 -17.29 3.24 -3.64
CA ILE A 267 -18.56 3.02 -4.35
C ILE A 267 -18.42 2.11 -5.59
N SER A 268 -17.23 1.57 -5.85
CA SER A 268 -17.01 0.67 -7.00
C SER A 268 -17.96 -0.54 -6.95
N PRO A 269 -18.52 -0.97 -8.10
CA PRO A 269 -19.34 -2.18 -8.16
C PRO A 269 -18.51 -3.45 -7.93
N ASP A 270 -17.21 -3.45 -8.24
CA ASP A 270 -16.31 -4.59 -8.03
C ASP A 270 -15.80 -4.61 -6.58
N TRP A 271 -16.11 -5.68 -5.86
CA TRP A 271 -15.70 -5.87 -4.46
C TRP A 271 -14.17 -5.88 -4.30
N ARG A 272 -13.43 -6.39 -5.28
CA ARG A 272 -11.97 -6.46 -5.25
C ARG A 272 -11.37 -5.05 -5.25
N VAL A 273 -11.96 -4.16 -6.04
CA VAL A 273 -11.60 -2.75 -6.11
C VAL A 273 -11.88 -2.05 -4.78
N ARG A 274 -13.06 -2.29 -4.18
CA ARG A 274 -13.39 -1.76 -2.85
C ARG A 274 -12.41 -2.24 -1.78
N ASN A 275 -12.01 -3.51 -1.83
CA ASN A 275 -11.00 -4.07 -0.92
C ASN A 275 -9.62 -3.40 -1.11
N GLY A 276 -9.19 -3.19 -2.35
CA GLY A 276 -7.97 -2.43 -2.65
C GLY A 276 -8.02 -1.00 -2.10
N ALA A 277 -9.17 -0.33 -2.18
CA ALA A 277 -9.39 0.99 -1.61
C ALA A 277 -9.31 0.99 -0.07
N LEU A 278 -9.85 -0.05 0.57
CA LEU A 278 -9.76 -0.24 2.02
C LEU A 278 -8.31 -0.41 2.48
N ILE A 279 -7.53 -1.22 1.75
CA ILE A 279 -6.10 -1.44 2.02
C ILE A 279 -5.33 -0.12 1.88
N LEU A 280 -5.57 0.63 0.81
CA LEU A 280 -4.95 1.95 0.60
C LEU A 280 -5.34 2.93 1.72
N PHE A 281 -6.63 3.03 2.03
CA PHE A 281 -7.15 3.90 3.08
C PHE A 281 -6.53 3.59 4.43
N SER A 282 -6.53 2.31 4.86
CA SER A 282 -5.93 1.89 6.13
C SER A 282 -4.43 2.20 6.19
N GLY A 283 -3.69 1.99 5.10
CA GLY A 283 -2.27 2.35 5.01
C GLY A 283 -2.03 3.86 5.14
N LEU A 284 -2.87 4.67 4.50
CA LEU A 284 -2.83 6.14 4.62
C LEU A 284 -3.15 6.61 6.03
N THR A 285 -4.20 6.06 6.65
CA THR A 285 -4.62 6.44 8.01
C THR A 285 -3.53 6.10 9.03
N ASN A 286 -2.95 4.90 8.95
CA ASN A 286 -1.80 4.50 9.77
C ASN A 286 -0.62 5.46 9.59
N ARG A 287 -0.32 5.87 8.36
CA ARG A 287 0.77 6.80 8.06
C ARG A 287 0.51 8.19 8.65
N VAL A 288 -0.70 8.71 8.48
CA VAL A 288 -1.04 10.10 8.80
C VAL A 288 -1.25 10.32 10.30
N PHE A 289 -1.85 9.35 10.99
CA PHE A 289 -2.17 9.47 12.41
C PHE A 289 -1.26 8.63 13.31
N GLY A 290 -0.51 7.67 12.75
CA GLY A 290 0.26 6.69 13.50
C GLY A 290 -0.61 5.56 14.06
N THR A 291 -0.07 4.34 14.12
CA THR A 291 -0.80 3.12 14.53
C THR A 291 -1.38 3.21 15.94
N ARG A 292 -0.68 3.88 16.86
CA ARG A 292 -1.14 4.05 18.26
C ARG A 292 -2.37 4.97 18.39
N SER A 293 -2.61 5.84 17.41
CA SER A 293 -3.75 6.76 17.40
C SER A 293 -5.03 6.10 16.89
N LEU A 294 -4.92 4.95 16.21
CA LEU A 294 -6.07 4.26 15.62
C LEU A 294 -6.92 3.48 16.62
N THR A 295 -6.40 3.25 17.82
CA THR A 295 -7.21 2.72 18.92
C THR A 295 -8.16 3.82 19.35
N LEU A 296 -9.41 3.75 18.89
CA LEU A 296 -10.53 4.59 19.33
C LEU A 296 -10.95 4.23 20.76
N ASP A 297 -9.98 4.11 21.67
CA ASP A 297 -10.27 4.07 23.10
C ASP A 297 -11.00 5.36 23.48
N ARG A 298 -12.11 5.19 24.18
CA ARG A 298 -13.02 6.26 24.59
C ARG A 298 -12.52 6.99 25.85
N SER A 299 -11.35 6.65 26.35
CA SER A 299 -10.75 7.40 27.46
C SER A 299 -10.45 8.85 27.07
N TYR A 300 -10.78 9.78 27.97
CA TYR A 300 -10.50 11.20 27.79
C TYR A 300 -9.01 11.48 27.54
N SER A 301 -8.13 10.71 28.20
CA SER A 301 -6.68 10.83 28.02
C SER A 301 -6.22 10.55 26.57
N ASN A 302 -6.89 9.65 25.86
CA ASN A 302 -6.57 9.34 24.47
C ASN A 302 -7.22 10.33 23.50
N LEU A 303 -8.42 10.83 23.81
CA LEU A 303 -9.04 11.94 23.09
C LEU A 303 -8.11 13.16 23.04
N CYS A 304 -7.53 13.56 24.18
CA CYS A 304 -6.62 14.71 24.26
C CYS A 304 -5.31 14.54 23.46
N LYS A 305 -4.91 13.31 23.11
CA LYS A 305 -3.72 13.03 22.30
C LYS A 305 -4.00 13.07 20.79
N ARG A 306 -5.26 13.13 20.37
CA ARG A 306 -5.63 13.20 18.95
C ARG A 306 -5.13 14.51 18.34
N GLU A 307 -4.90 14.52 17.04
CA GLU A 307 -4.50 15.75 16.35
C GLU A 307 -5.69 16.73 16.31
N SER A 308 -5.42 18.03 16.44
CA SER A 308 -6.46 19.04 16.29
C SER A 308 -6.91 19.14 14.81
N LEU A 309 -8.18 19.43 14.57
CA LEU A 309 -8.70 19.67 13.22
C LEU A 309 -7.96 20.84 12.55
N SER A 310 -7.54 21.84 13.33
CA SER A 310 -6.71 22.98 12.88
C SER A 310 -5.34 22.54 12.37
N ASP A 311 -4.62 21.71 13.12
CA ASP A 311 -3.30 21.21 12.74
C ASP A 311 -3.38 20.24 11.55
N PHE A 312 -4.38 19.36 11.56
CA PHE A 312 -4.70 18.49 10.43
C PHE A 312 -4.94 19.32 9.15
N SER A 313 -5.75 20.38 9.25
CA SER A 313 -6.03 21.28 8.13
C SER A 313 -4.79 22.05 7.67
N ARG A 314 -3.88 22.41 8.57
CA ARG A 314 -2.63 23.08 8.19
C ARG A 314 -1.69 22.15 7.42
N ARG A 315 -1.64 20.88 7.83
CA ARG A 315 -0.77 19.85 7.23
C ARG A 315 -1.34 19.29 5.93
N LEU A 316 -2.68 19.19 5.86
CA LEU A 316 -3.45 18.70 4.72
C LEU A 316 -4.60 19.71 4.42
N PRO A 317 -4.30 20.79 3.67
CA PRO A 317 -5.21 21.92 3.45
C PRO A 317 -6.49 21.62 2.66
N THR A 318 -6.47 20.65 1.75
CA THR A 318 -7.64 20.29 0.92
C THR A 318 -8.48 19.20 1.56
N MET A 319 -7.95 18.43 2.52
CA MET A 319 -8.68 17.34 3.18
C MET A 319 -10.02 17.75 3.79
N PRO A 320 -10.15 18.85 4.57
CA PRO A 320 -11.45 19.24 5.11
C PRO A 320 -12.51 19.39 4.02
N SER A 321 -12.16 19.98 2.88
CA SER A 321 -13.08 20.15 1.75
C SER A 321 -13.48 18.81 1.11
N ILE A 322 -12.53 17.88 0.96
CA ILE A 322 -12.78 16.52 0.42
C ILE A 322 -13.74 15.76 1.34
N LEU A 323 -13.47 15.77 2.65
CA LEU A 323 -14.30 15.09 3.65
C LEU A 323 -15.72 15.68 3.70
N LEU A 324 -15.81 17.00 3.67
CA LEU A 324 -17.10 17.70 3.72
C LEU A 324 -17.93 17.45 2.45
N GLN A 325 -17.31 17.51 1.28
CA GLN A 325 -17.96 17.23 0.00
C GLN A 325 -18.54 15.81 -0.02
N GLU A 326 -17.76 14.83 0.42
CA GLU A 326 -18.21 13.44 0.45
C GLU A 326 -19.33 13.21 1.46
N LEU A 327 -19.24 13.82 2.65
CA LEU A 327 -20.29 13.70 3.66
C LEU A 327 -21.60 14.33 3.17
N ARG A 328 -21.55 15.53 2.57
CA ARG A 328 -22.73 16.19 1.96
C ARG A 328 -23.35 15.32 0.87
N ARG A 329 -22.53 14.82 -0.08
CA ARG A 329 -22.98 13.90 -1.15
C ARG A 329 -23.69 12.68 -0.57
N SER A 330 -23.12 12.06 0.46
CA SER A 330 -23.68 10.89 1.10
C SER A 330 -25.00 11.16 1.84
N MET A 331 -25.13 12.36 2.43
CA MET A 331 -26.35 12.81 3.10
C MET A 331 -27.46 13.13 2.09
N GLU A 332 -27.15 13.85 1.01
CA GLU A 332 -28.08 14.18 -0.08
C GLU A 332 -28.62 12.93 -0.78
N ALA A 333 -27.77 11.92 -0.97
CA ALA A 333 -28.17 10.62 -1.51
C ALA A 333 -28.98 9.76 -0.52
N GLY A 334 -29.19 10.22 0.72
CA GLY A 334 -29.97 9.51 1.74
C GLY A 334 -29.33 8.20 2.22
N ILE A 335 -28.01 8.03 2.04
CA ILE A 335 -27.32 6.76 2.29
C ILE A 335 -27.53 6.29 3.74
N HIS A 336 -27.49 7.19 4.72
CA HIS A 336 -27.71 6.88 6.14
C HIS A 336 -29.11 6.30 6.46
N LEU A 337 -30.11 6.46 5.59
CA LEU A 337 -31.47 5.96 5.78
C LEU A 337 -31.72 4.58 5.16
N VAL A 338 -30.73 4.07 4.41
CA VAL A 338 -30.76 2.75 3.77
C VAL A 338 -30.09 1.73 4.71
N SER A 339 -30.70 0.56 4.87
CA SER A 339 -30.19 -0.47 5.81
C SER A 339 -29.01 -1.28 5.27
N THR A 340 -28.92 -1.46 3.95
CA THR A 340 -27.85 -2.22 3.30
C THR A 340 -27.48 -1.55 1.98
N SER A 341 -26.28 -0.96 1.91
CA SER A 341 -25.74 -0.43 0.67
C SER A 341 -24.22 -0.52 0.67
N HIS A 342 -23.63 -0.97 -0.44
CA HIS A 342 -22.18 -0.84 -0.64
C HIS A 342 -21.72 0.63 -0.67
N SER A 343 -22.67 1.59 -0.79
CA SER A 343 -22.42 3.02 -0.75
C SER A 343 -22.14 3.59 0.64
N HIS A 344 -22.19 2.81 1.73
CA HIS A 344 -21.82 3.30 3.07
C HIS A 344 -20.31 3.49 3.25
N GLY A 345 -19.48 2.86 2.42
CA GLY A 345 -18.01 2.88 2.55
C GLY A 345 -17.39 4.29 2.62
N PRO A 346 -17.69 5.21 1.68
CA PRO A 346 -17.18 6.58 1.75
C PRO A 346 -17.59 7.34 3.02
N MET A 347 -18.87 7.25 3.41
CA MET A 347 -19.36 7.88 4.64
C MET A 347 -18.63 7.34 5.87
N PHE A 348 -18.47 6.02 5.96
CA PHE A 348 -17.74 5.38 7.05
C PHE A 348 -16.28 5.84 7.10
N ALA A 349 -15.62 5.95 5.96
CA ALA A 349 -14.24 6.44 5.86
C ALA A 349 -14.10 7.88 6.37
N VAL A 350 -15.01 8.78 5.98
CA VAL A 350 -15.02 10.16 6.46
C VAL A 350 -15.23 10.22 7.97
N LEU A 351 -16.24 9.52 8.49
CA LEU A 351 -16.51 9.48 9.94
C LEU A 351 -15.32 8.90 10.72
N THR A 352 -14.66 7.89 10.18
CA THR A 352 -13.45 7.30 10.79
C THR A 352 -12.33 8.31 10.91
N LEU A 353 -12.07 9.12 9.86
CA LEU A 353 -11.06 10.18 9.93
C LEU A 353 -11.43 11.26 10.94
N LEU A 354 -12.69 11.68 10.98
CA LEU A 354 -13.17 12.67 11.96
C LEU A 354 -13.08 12.15 13.40
N ALA A 355 -13.32 10.85 13.63
CA ALA A 355 -13.14 10.21 14.93
C ALA A 355 -11.69 10.23 15.43
N LEU A 356 -10.71 10.36 14.54
CA LEU A 356 -9.29 10.47 14.90
C LEU A 356 -8.83 11.90 15.19
N LEU A 357 -9.73 12.88 15.07
CA LEU A 357 -9.44 14.31 15.27
C LEU A 357 -10.13 14.86 16.52
N GLN A 358 -9.68 16.02 16.97
CA GLN A 358 -10.36 16.82 18.00
C GLN A 358 -10.43 18.30 17.62
N ASN A 359 -11.33 19.06 18.23
CA ASN A 359 -11.51 20.49 18.01
C ASN A 359 -11.42 21.27 19.35
N PRO A 360 -10.25 21.26 20.03
CA PRO A 360 -10.09 21.96 21.30
C PRO A 360 -10.17 23.49 21.16
N ASP A 361 -9.82 24.01 19.98
CA ASP A 361 -9.70 25.45 19.70
C ASP A 361 -11.03 26.08 19.22
N ASP A 362 -12.12 25.32 19.21
CA ASP A 362 -13.43 25.73 18.67
C ASP A 362 -13.33 26.31 17.24
N ALA A 363 -12.55 25.63 16.39
CA ALA A 363 -12.27 26.08 15.04
C ALA A 363 -13.56 26.09 14.18
N PRO A 364 -13.81 27.15 13.40
CA PRO A 364 -15.06 27.30 12.65
C PRO A 364 -15.26 26.21 11.60
N THR A 365 -14.19 25.58 11.10
CA THR A 365 -14.23 24.44 10.19
C THR A 365 -15.08 23.28 10.75
N ALA A 366 -15.09 23.08 12.07
CA ALA A 366 -15.90 22.03 12.69
C ALA A 366 -17.40 22.30 12.57
N ASN A 367 -17.83 23.57 12.50
CA ASN A 367 -19.24 23.95 12.41
C ASN A 367 -19.93 23.42 11.15
N GLU A 368 -19.17 23.17 10.08
CA GLU A 368 -19.70 22.56 8.86
C GLU A 368 -19.86 21.04 8.98
N PHE A 369 -19.03 20.37 9.77
CA PHE A 369 -19.09 18.93 9.99
C PHE A 369 -20.16 18.54 10.99
N ILE A 370 -20.28 19.28 12.11
CA ILE A 370 -21.17 18.96 13.23
C ILE A 370 -22.61 18.61 12.81
N PRO A 371 -23.34 19.42 12.01
CA PRO A 371 -24.72 19.10 11.64
C PRO A 371 -24.82 17.83 10.79
N LEU A 372 -23.85 17.59 9.91
CA LEU A 372 -23.82 16.41 9.05
C LEU A 372 -23.50 15.13 9.83
N VAL A 373 -22.54 15.20 10.76
CA VAL A 373 -22.20 14.08 11.66
C VAL A 373 -23.36 13.80 12.63
N ARG A 374 -24.03 14.84 13.16
CA ARG A 374 -25.22 14.69 14.01
C ARG A 374 -26.33 13.93 13.28
N ALA A 375 -26.56 14.23 12.01
CA ALA A 375 -27.55 13.49 11.21
C ALA A 375 -27.15 12.00 10.99
N CYS A 376 -25.86 11.67 10.98
CA CYS A 376 -25.39 10.29 10.92
C CYS A 376 -25.73 9.48 12.18
N LEU A 377 -25.95 10.12 13.33
CA LEU A 377 -26.38 9.47 14.58
C LEU A 377 -27.79 8.87 14.46
N LEU A 378 -28.59 9.36 13.50
CA LEU A 378 -29.93 8.85 13.20
C LEU A 378 -29.93 7.71 12.19
N SER A 379 -28.75 7.32 11.67
CA SER A 379 -28.61 6.30 10.62
C SER A 379 -29.25 4.97 11.00
N LYS A 380 -29.82 4.25 10.02
CA LYS A 380 -30.29 2.87 10.23
C LYS A 380 -29.15 1.89 10.47
N VAL A 381 -27.94 2.24 10.03
CA VAL A 381 -26.74 1.39 10.16
C VAL A 381 -26.04 1.64 11.49
N SER A 382 -26.03 0.64 12.37
CA SER A 382 -25.48 0.76 13.73
C SER A 382 -24.01 1.20 13.76
N LYS A 383 -23.19 0.69 12.83
CA LYS A 383 -21.77 1.05 12.75
C LYS A 383 -21.55 2.52 12.37
N VAL A 384 -22.39 3.09 11.50
CA VAL A 384 -22.37 4.52 11.14
C VAL A 384 -22.69 5.37 12.37
N ARG A 385 -23.70 4.96 13.16
CA ARG A 385 -24.05 5.66 14.41
C ARG A 385 -22.90 5.64 15.41
N SER A 386 -22.27 4.48 15.61
CA SER A 386 -21.16 4.33 16.54
C SER A 386 -19.97 5.23 16.16
N VAL A 387 -19.50 5.17 14.92
CA VAL A 387 -18.34 5.99 14.50
C VAL A 387 -18.71 7.47 14.41
N GLY A 388 -19.95 7.80 14.07
CA GLY A 388 -20.46 9.16 14.16
C GLY A 388 -20.43 9.70 15.59
N ALA A 389 -20.82 8.89 16.57
CA ALA A 389 -20.73 9.24 17.99
C ALA A 389 -19.27 9.46 18.42
N ASP A 390 -18.37 8.57 18.02
CA ASP A 390 -16.94 8.71 18.28
C ASP A 390 -16.37 10.00 17.64
N ALA A 391 -16.79 10.36 16.41
CA ALA A 391 -16.43 11.62 15.76
C ALA A 391 -16.94 12.87 16.50
N MET A 392 -18.18 12.83 17.01
CA MET A 392 -18.73 13.93 17.80
C MET A 392 -17.94 14.20 19.09
N THR A 393 -17.27 13.19 19.66
CA THR A 393 -16.44 13.39 20.87
C THR A 393 -15.24 14.29 20.59
N GLY A 394 -14.69 14.24 19.38
CA GLY A 394 -13.60 15.09 18.97
C GLY A 394 -14.06 16.47 18.56
N LEU A 395 -15.11 16.54 17.75
CA LEU A 395 -15.54 17.77 17.08
C LEU A 395 -16.15 18.83 18.00
N ILE A 396 -16.73 18.40 19.13
CA ILE A 396 -17.44 19.29 20.06
C ILE A 396 -16.49 19.73 21.18
N PRO A 397 -16.29 21.03 21.41
CA PRO A 397 -15.50 21.52 22.55
C PRO A 397 -16.08 21.06 23.89
N CYS A 398 -15.25 20.86 24.91
CA CYS A 398 -15.69 20.35 26.22
C CYS A 398 -16.80 21.21 26.86
N SER A 399 -16.77 22.52 26.65
CA SER A 399 -17.79 23.46 27.13
C SER A 399 -19.18 23.22 26.53
N GLN A 400 -19.26 22.63 25.34
CA GLN A 400 -20.51 22.42 24.61
C GLN A 400 -21.09 21.00 24.82
N VAL A 401 -20.32 20.09 25.42
CA VAL A 401 -20.74 18.69 25.64
C VAL A 401 -22.03 18.56 26.46
N PRO A 402 -22.21 19.27 27.61
CA PRO A 402 -23.44 19.14 28.38
C PRO A 402 -24.67 19.57 27.60
N GLY A 403 -24.57 20.66 26.83
CA GLY A 403 -25.65 21.15 25.98
C GLY A 403 -26.04 20.13 24.92
N LEU A 404 -25.05 19.52 24.25
CA LEU A 404 -25.31 18.47 23.27
C LEU A 404 -25.97 17.22 23.88
N ILE A 405 -25.60 16.81 25.09
CA ILE A 405 -26.23 15.68 25.78
C ILE A 405 -27.72 15.96 26.01
N CYS A 406 -28.08 17.13 26.53
CA CYS A 406 -29.46 17.54 26.73
C CYS A 406 -30.24 17.54 25.41
N ASP A 407 -29.66 18.13 24.37
CA ASP A 407 -30.21 18.18 23.01
C ASP A 407 -30.53 16.77 22.45
N LEU A 408 -29.60 15.83 22.61
CA LEU A 408 -29.76 14.45 22.13
C LEU A 408 -30.79 13.68 22.97
N LEU A 409 -30.85 13.90 24.28
CA LEU A 409 -31.87 13.30 25.15
C LEU A 409 -33.27 13.79 24.78
N ASP A 410 -33.43 15.09 24.55
CA ASP A 410 -34.71 15.69 24.15
C ASP A 410 -35.20 15.15 22.79
N GLN A 411 -34.28 14.86 21.86
CA GLN A 411 -34.59 14.24 20.58
C GLN A 411 -34.95 12.77 20.73
N ALA A 412 -34.18 12.02 21.52
CA ALA A 412 -34.40 10.60 21.77
C ALA A 412 -35.76 10.33 22.43
N VAL A 413 -36.21 11.18 23.36
CA VAL A 413 -37.53 11.07 24.02
C VAL A 413 -38.68 11.30 23.03
N LYS A 414 -38.48 12.16 22.02
CA LYS A 414 -39.50 12.46 20.99
C LYS A 414 -39.51 11.43 19.86
N SER A 415 -38.43 10.67 19.69
CA SER A 415 -38.25 9.73 18.59
C SER A 415 -38.79 8.34 18.93
N HIS A 416 -39.43 7.68 17.97
CA HIS A 416 -39.77 6.25 18.08
C HIS A 416 -38.58 5.32 17.78
N CYS A 417 -37.46 5.86 17.30
CA CYS A 417 -36.23 5.10 17.06
C CYS A 417 -35.13 5.49 18.06
N HIS A 418 -34.61 4.49 18.78
CA HIS A 418 -33.54 4.63 19.79
C HIS A 418 -32.14 4.78 19.19
N ASN A 419 -32.03 5.35 17.99
CA ASN A 419 -30.78 5.41 17.24
C ASN A 419 -29.71 6.28 17.94
N GLU A 420 -30.13 7.33 18.65
CA GLU A 420 -29.25 8.30 19.30
C GLU A 420 -28.66 7.82 20.63
N VAL A 421 -29.16 6.71 21.19
CA VAL A 421 -28.73 6.19 22.51
C VAL A 421 -27.22 5.93 22.55
N CYS A 422 -26.65 5.43 21.45
CA CYS A 422 -25.20 5.21 21.35
C CYS A 422 -24.40 6.52 21.46
N ALA A 423 -24.92 7.62 20.91
CA ALA A 423 -24.24 8.90 20.99
C ALA A 423 -24.33 9.48 22.40
N ILE A 424 -25.49 9.37 23.05
CA ILE A 424 -25.70 9.82 24.43
C ILE A 424 -24.73 9.10 25.38
N ASP A 425 -24.65 7.76 25.30
CA ASP A 425 -23.73 6.95 26.12
C ASP A 425 -22.26 7.39 25.97
N VAL A 426 -21.82 7.59 24.72
CA VAL A 426 -20.46 8.04 24.42
C VAL A 426 -20.18 9.46 24.94
N MET A 427 -21.13 10.39 24.78
CA MET A 427 -20.97 11.75 25.30
C MET A 427 -20.99 11.81 26.83
N MET A 428 -21.85 11.01 27.48
CA MET A 428 -21.88 10.92 28.94
C MET A 428 -20.58 10.33 29.49
N THR A 429 -20.03 9.29 28.84
CA THR A 429 -18.71 8.73 29.18
C THR A 429 -17.63 9.80 29.09
N ARG A 430 -17.61 10.59 28.01
CA ARG A 430 -16.67 11.71 27.86
C ARG A 430 -16.84 12.74 28.99
N ALA A 431 -18.08 13.16 29.28
CA ALA A 431 -18.35 14.15 30.31
C ALA A 431 -17.85 13.68 31.69
N ALA A 432 -18.12 12.42 32.05
CA ALA A 432 -17.71 11.81 33.32
C ALA A 432 -16.19 11.67 33.47
N MET A 433 -15.44 11.58 32.37
CA MET A 433 -13.97 11.47 32.38
C MET A 433 -13.26 12.83 32.26
N SER A 434 -13.99 13.90 31.93
CA SER A 434 -13.46 15.26 31.78
C SER A 434 -13.53 16.10 33.07
N SER A 435 -14.31 15.65 34.04
CA SER A 435 -14.36 16.15 35.43
C SER A 435 -13.21 15.59 36.24
#